data_AF-E6UAK2-F1
#
_entry.id   AF-E6UAK2-F1
#
_cell.length_a   1.000
_cell.length_b   1.000
_cell.length_c   1.000
_cell.angle_alpha   90.00
_cell.angle_beta   90.00
_cell.angle_gamma   90.00
#
_symmetry.space_group_name_H-M   'P 1'
#
loop_
_entity.id
_entity.type
_entity.pdbx_description
1 polymer ?
#
loop_
_entity_poly.entity_id
_entity_poly.type
_entity_poly.pdbx_seq_one_letter_code
_entity_poly.pdbx_strand_id
1 'polypeptide(L)'
;MRQMKIIINELYTEVSDVDLLSELICAEPGEPCLLIIHDNGNMQIGDEAKVCDFFADLPYITALASDDPDADIAKYFDIVIPAENADKYAEILFKEKTEFQIREITSCFVTARNGSRNDILDAESRSFYRLIKQISRR
;
A
#
# COMPACT_ATOMS: atom_id res chain seq x y z
N MET A 1 -22.56 14.97 5.66
CA MET A 1 -21.66 13.82 5.44
C MET A 1 -20.52 14.34 4.59
N ARG A 2 -19.27 14.22 5.06
CA ARG A 2 -18.12 14.47 4.19
C ARG A 2 -18.08 13.32 3.19
N GLN A 3 -17.73 13.61 1.94
CA GLN A 3 -17.64 12.60 0.90
C GLN A 3 -16.17 12.20 0.77
N MET A 4 -15.89 10.91 0.87
CA MET A 4 -14.57 10.34 0.60
C MET A 4 -14.04 10.85 -0.74
N LYS A 5 -12.80 11.30 -0.76
CA LYS A 5 -12.15 11.84 -1.96
C LYS A 5 -11.08 10.85 -2.42
N ILE A 6 -11.14 10.50 -3.70
CA ILE A 6 -10.20 9.58 -4.34
C ILE A 6 -9.44 10.32 -5.45
N ILE A 7 -8.12 10.28 -5.42
CA ILE A 7 -7.23 10.83 -6.44
C ILE A 7 -6.41 9.69 -7.03
N ILE A 8 -6.62 9.41 -8.32
CA ILE A 8 -5.95 8.33 -9.03
C ILE A 8 -4.81 8.90 -9.86
N ASN A 9 -3.61 8.36 -9.68
CA ASN A 9 -2.43 8.62 -10.50
C ASN A 9 -1.96 7.32 -11.18
N GLU A 10 -0.93 7.41 -12.03
CA GLU A 10 -0.38 6.24 -12.75
C GLU A 10 0.21 5.19 -11.81
N LEU A 11 0.80 5.61 -10.68
CA LEU A 11 1.53 4.73 -9.77
C LEU A 11 0.83 4.48 -8.45
N TYR A 12 0.01 5.43 -8.01
CA TYR A 12 -0.62 5.40 -6.70
C TYR A 12 -2.03 5.97 -6.75
N THR A 13 -2.84 5.58 -5.78
CA THR A 13 -4.15 6.17 -5.53
C THR A 13 -4.16 6.72 -4.11
N GLU A 14 -4.60 7.96 -3.93
CA GLU A 14 -4.81 8.55 -2.62
C GLU A 14 -6.30 8.58 -2.28
N VAL A 15 -6.61 8.27 -1.02
CA VAL A 15 -7.97 8.39 -0.47
C VAL A 15 -7.90 9.25 0.78
N SER A 16 -8.74 10.28 0.84
CA SER A 16 -8.89 11.15 2.01
C SER A 16 -10.35 11.20 2.47
N ASP A 17 -10.56 11.77 3.66
CA ASP A 17 -11.87 11.93 4.30
C ASP A 17 -12.57 10.57 4.53
N VAL A 18 -11.81 9.59 5.04
CA VAL A 18 -12.28 8.26 5.42
C VAL A 18 -12.58 8.25 6.92
N ASP A 19 -13.85 8.07 7.29
CA ASP A 19 -14.24 7.98 8.70
C ASP A 19 -14.15 6.53 9.20
N LEU A 20 -14.50 5.57 8.33
CA LEU A 20 -14.47 4.14 8.64
C LEU A 20 -13.64 3.39 7.60
N LEU A 21 -12.66 2.57 8.02
CA LEU A 21 -11.89 1.72 7.10
C LEU A 21 -12.78 0.80 6.25
N SER A 22 -13.90 0.33 6.81
CA SER A 22 -14.88 -0.48 6.07
C SER A 22 -15.50 0.24 4.86
N GLU A 23 -15.43 1.57 4.78
CA GLU A 23 -15.88 2.32 3.59
C GLU A 23 -14.98 2.04 2.37
N LEU A 24 -13.72 1.69 2.59
CA LEU A 24 -12.75 1.39 1.53
C LEU A 24 -13.09 0.10 0.76
N ILE A 25 -13.86 -0.81 1.37
CA ILE A 25 -14.30 -2.06 0.73
C ILE A 25 -15.14 -1.76 -0.52
N CYS A 26 -15.92 -0.68 -0.47
CA CYS A 26 -16.75 -0.22 -1.57
C CYS A 26 -16.10 0.94 -2.35
N ALA A 27 -14.91 1.38 -1.96
CA ALA A 27 -14.17 2.35 -2.72
C ALA A 27 -13.65 1.67 -4.00
N GLU A 28 -13.65 2.41 -5.12
CA GLU A 28 -13.10 1.94 -6.39
C GLU A 28 -11.74 2.63 -6.62
N PRO A 29 -10.65 2.23 -5.92
CA PRO A 29 -9.35 2.90 -6.03
C PRO A 29 -8.59 2.58 -7.34
N GLY A 30 -9.17 1.74 -8.21
CA GLY A 30 -8.52 1.18 -9.38
C GLY A 30 -7.48 0.11 -9.03
N GLU A 31 -6.43 0.02 -9.84
CA GLU A 31 -5.32 -0.94 -9.69
C GLU A 31 -3.98 -0.21 -9.48
N PRO A 32 -3.82 0.58 -8.39
CA PRO A 32 -2.57 1.29 -8.14
C PRO A 32 -1.44 0.32 -7.78
N CYS A 33 -0.18 0.77 -7.85
CA CYS A 33 0.93 0.04 -7.23
C CYS A 33 1.00 0.30 -5.71
N LEU A 34 0.52 1.48 -5.28
CA LEU A 34 0.45 1.94 -3.89
C LEU A 34 -0.90 2.63 -3.62
N LEU A 35 -1.66 2.14 -2.65
CA LEU A 35 -2.85 2.80 -2.12
C LEU A 35 -2.45 3.57 -0.85
N ILE A 36 -2.67 4.88 -0.86
CA ILE A 36 -2.39 5.77 0.27
C ILE A 36 -3.70 6.21 0.89
N ILE A 37 -3.88 5.97 2.18
CA ILE A 37 -5.04 6.43 2.94
C ILE A 37 -4.58 7.53 3.90
N HIS A 38 -5.17 8.71 3.76
CA HIS A 38 -4.90 9.84 4.66
C HIS A 38 -5.72 9.71 5.92
N ASP A 39 -5.02 9.70 7.05
CA ASP A 39 -5.65 9.70 8.36
C ASP A 39 -6.35 11.04 8.62
N ASN A 40 -7.56 10.97 9.16
CA ASN A 40 -8.33 12.14 9.59
C ASN A 40 -8.20 12.40 11.11
N GLY A 41 -7.39 11.59 11.81
CA GLY A 41 -7.11 11.66 13.24
C GLY A 41 -8.20 11.05 14.13
N ASN A 42 -9.29 10.54 13.56
CA ASN A 42 -10.39 9.89 14.30
C ASN A 42 -10.94 8.67 13.54
N MET A 43 -10.15 8.08 12.65
CA MET A 43 -10.58 6.97 11.81
C MET A 43 -10.90 5.75 12.69
N GLN A 44 -12.00 5.06 12.36
CA GLN A 44 -12.38 3.83 13.05
C GLN A 44 -12.38 2.66 12.08
N ILE A 45 -12.30 1.44 12.60
CA ILE A 45 -12.21 0.23 11.78
C ILE A 45 -13.56 -0.07 11.09
N GLY A 46 -14.67 0.03 11.82
CA GLY A 46 -15.97 -0.45 11.35
C GLY A 46 -16.10 -1.97 11.48
N ASP A 47 -16.45 -2.67 10.40
CA ASP A 47 -16.56 -4.13 10.36
C ASP A 47 -15.16 -4.79 10.26
N GLU A 48 -14.54 -5.04 11.41
CA GLU A 48 -13.16 -5.53 11.52
C GLU A 48 -12.90 -6.82 10.72
N ALA A 49 -13.84 -7.77 10.71
CA ALA A 49 -13.67 -9.02 9.97
C ALA A 49 -13.55 -8.76 8.45
N LYS A 50 -14.43 -7.92 7.89
CA LYS A 50 -14.37 -7.59 6.48
C LYS A 50 -13.18 -6.71 6.11
N VAL A 51 -12.77 -5.80 7.00
CA VAL A 51 -11.57 -4.98 6.80
C VAL A 51 -10.33 -5.86 6.77
N CYS A 52 -10.23 -6.82 7.69
CA CYS A 52 -9.12 -7.77 7.73
C CYS A 52 -9.03 -8.57 6.42
N ASP A 53 -10.14 -9.18 5.98
CA ASP A 53 -10.18 -9.95 4.73
C ASP A 53 -9.85 -9.07 3.51
N PHE A 54 -10.42 -7.86 3.45
CA PHE A 54 -10.20 -6.94 2.34
C PHE A 54 -8.73 -6.54 2.21
N PHE A 55 -8.10 -6.07 3.30
CA PHE A 55 -6.71 -5.62 3.27
C PHE A 55 -5.73 -6.79 3.08
N ALA A 56 -6.04 -7.99 3.57
CA ALA A 56 -5.19 -9.17 3.39
C ALA A 56 -4.99 -9.52 1.90
N ASP A 57 -6.01 -9.32 1.06
CA ASP A 57 -6.02 -9.78 -0.33
C ASP A 57 -5.65 -8.71 -1.37
N LEU A 58 -5.35 -7.48 -0.96
CA LEU A 58 -5.05 -6.40 -1.92
C LEU A 58 -3.76 -6.70 -2.72
N PRO A 59 -3.79 -6.59 -4.07
CA PRO A 59 -2.66 -6.92 -4.93
C PRO A 59 -1.60 -5.79 -5.02
N TYR A 60 -1.69 -4.79 -4.14
CA TYR A 60 -0.84 -3.60 -4.13
C TYR A 60 -0.43 -3.22 -2.72
N ILE A 61 0.57 -2.33 -2.63
CA ILE A 61 1.09 -1.84 -1.36
C ILE A 61 0.04 -0.93 -0.72
N THR A 62 -0.14 -1.00 0.59
CA THR A 62 -1.00 -0.09 1.34
C THR A 62 -0.17 0.80 2.28
N ALA A 63 -0.48 2.08 2.31
CA ALA A 63 0.15 3.05 3.20
C ALA A 63 -0.89 3.84 3.99
N LEU A 64 -0.64 3.99 5.29
CA LEU A 64 -1.32 4.98 6.13
C LEU A 64 -0.48 6.26 6.15
N ALA A 65 -1.04 7.37 5.67
CA ALA A 65 -0.44 8.69 5.76
C ALA A 65 -0.92 9.38 7.05
N SER A 66 -0.09 9.35 8.09
CA SER A 66 -0.40 9.91 9.42
C SER A 66 0.88 10.33 10.14
N ASP A 67 0.84 11.50 10.79
CA ASP A 67 1.93 11.98 11.64
C ASP A 67 1.81 11.47 13.10
N ASP A 68 0.64 10.97 13.49
CA ASP A 68 0.36 10.38 14.81
C ASP A 68 -0.58 9.15 14.65
N PRO A 69 -0.05 8.03 14.12
CA PRO A 69 -0.87 6.89 13.72
C PRO A 69 -1.41 6.11 14.92
N ASP A 70 -2.72 5.86 14.92
CA ASP A 70 -3.34 4.87 15.82
C ASP A 70 -2.84 3.46 15.46
N ALA A 71 -2.31 2.73 16.45
CA ALA A 71 -1.77 1.39 16.26
C ALA A 71 -2.83 0.37 15.79
N ASP A 72 -4.09 0.52 16.22
CA ASP A 72 -5.19 -0.36 15.84
C ASP A 72 -5.62 -0.15 14.38
N ILE A 73 -5.36 1.04 13.82
CA ILE A 73 -5.56 1.36 12.40
C ILE A 73 -4.32 0.98 11.59
N ALA A 74 -3.13 1.35 12.07
CA ALA A 74 -1.87 1.15 11.36
C ALA A 74 -1.58 -0.32 11.04
N LYS A 75 -2.06 -1.27 11.87
CA LYS A 75 -1.86 -2.71 11.68
C LYS A 75 -2.41 -3.27 10.36
N TYR A 76 -3.34 -2.57 9.70
CA TYR A 76 -3.91 -3.00 8.41
C TYR A 76 -3.09 -2.57 7.20
N PHE A 77 -2.09 -1.70 7.39
CA PHE A 77 -1.29 -1.13 6.32
C PHE A 77 0.09 -1.76 6.27
N ASP A 78 0.65 -1.89 5.06
CA ASP A 78 2.01 -2.43 4.90
C ASP A 78 3.06 -1.46 5.44
N ILE A 79 2.81 -0.16 5.28
CA ILE A 79 3.69 0.92 5.74
C ILE A 79 2.91 2.09 6.34
N VAL A 80 3.56 2.83 7.24
CA VAL A 80 3.09 4.13 7.70
C VAL A 80 4.06 5.19 7.18
N ILE A 81 3.53 6.25 6.60
CA ILE A 81 4.30 7.36 6.03
C ILE A 81 3.83 8.69 6.63
N PRO A 82 4.69 9.73 6.67
CA PRO A 82 4.28 11.06 7.10
C PRO A 82 3.10 11.57 6.27
N ALA A 83 2.12 12.19 6.92
CA ALA A 83 0.97 12.78 6.23
C ALA A 83 1.42 13.93 5.33
N GLU A 84 2.36 14.74 5.84
CA GLU A 84 3.03 15.76 5.05
C GLU A 84 3.95 15.10 4.02
N ASN A 85 3.63 15.27 2.73
CA ASN A 85 4.39 14.76 1.56
C ASN A 85 4.19 13.27 1.23
N ALA A 86 3.01 12.70 1.50
CA ALA A 86 2.67 11.33 1.11
C ALA A 86 2.83 11.09 -0.42
N ASP A 87 2.47 12.07 -1.24
CA ASP A 87 2.68 12.11 -2.69
C ASP A 87 4.16 11.96 -3.07
N LYS A 88 5.04 12.74 -2.43
CA LYS A 88 6.50 12.66 -2.66
C LYS A 88 7.08 11.33 -2.22
N TYR A 89 6.50 10.69 -1.22
CA TYR A 89 6.94 9.35 -0.81
C TYR A 89 6.72 8.35 -1.95
N ALA A 90 5.53 8.36 -2.57
CA ALA A 90 5.24 7.50 -3.71
C ALA A 90 6.17 7.80 -4.89
N GLU A 91 6.41 9.09 -5.17
CA GLU A 91 7.37 9.50 -6.20
C GLU A 91 8.77 8.96 -5.90
N ILE A 92 9.29 9.11 -4.68
CA ILE A 92 10.63 8.62 -4.31
C ILE A 92 10.69 7.09 -4.39
N LEU A 93 9.66 6.40 -3.89
CA LEU A 93 9.58 4.95 -3.88
C LEU A 93 9.66 4.38 -5.29
N PHE A 94 9.03 5.04 -6.27
CA PHE A 94 8.98 4.56 -7.65
C PHE A 94 9.88 5.32 -8.64
N LYS A 95 10.58 6.37 -8.19
CA LYS A 95 11.46 7.19 -9.02
C LYS A 95 12.47 6.33 -9.77
N GLU A 96 12.56 6.58 -11.08
CA GLU A 96 13.50 5.93 -12.01
C GLU A 96 13.36 4.41 -12.11
N LYS A 97 12.25 3.83 -11.59
CA LYS A 97 11.97 2.41 -11.67
C LYS A 97 11.13 2.11 -12.90
N THR A 98 11.49 1.02 -13.57
CA THR A 98 10.66 0.42 -14.62
C THR A 98 9.44 -0.26 -14.01
N GLU A 99 8.38 -0.43 -14.78
CA GLU A 99 7.18 -1.19 -14.40
C GLU A 99 7.53 -2.57 -13.82
N PHE A 100 8.51 -3.26 -14.41
CA PHE A 100 9.00 -4.53 -13.91
C PHE A 100 9.58 -4.41 -12.48
N GLN A 101 10.42 -3.40 -12.23
CA GLN A 101 11.01 -3.19 -10.91
C GLN A 101 9.95 -2.86 -9.87
N ILE A 102 8.96 -2.04 -10.25
CA ILE A 102 7.82 -1.69 -9.39
C ILE A 102 7.03 -2.94 -9.03
N ARG A 103 6.71 -3.79 -10.01
CA ARG A 103 5.98 -5.06 -9.78
C ARG A 103 6.74 -6.01 -8.85
N GLU A 104 8.05 -6.14 -9.01
CA GLU A 104 8.84 -7.01 -8.13
C GLU A 104 8.83 -6.48 -6.68
N ILE A 105 8.94 -5.16 -6.49
CA ILE A 105 8.81 -4.51 -5.17
C ILE A 105 7.41 -4.77 -4.57
N THR A 106 6.34 -4.46 -5.31
CA THR A 106 4.96 -4.68 -4.88
C THR A 106 4.72 -6.13 -4.47
N SER A 107 5.25 -7.11 -5.24
CA SER A 107 5.08 -8.52 -4.90
C SER A 107 5.73 -8.92 -3.56
N CYS A 108 6.84 -8.27 -3.18
CA CYS A 108 7.48 -8.53 -1.90
C CYS A 108 6.61 -8.05 -0.73
N PHE A 109 6.01 -6.86 -0.83
CA PHE A 109 5.07 -6.34 0.17
C PHE A 109 3.82 -7.21 0.30
N VAL A 110 3.20 -7.56 -0.82
CA VAL A 110 2.02 -8.45 -0.83
C VAL A 110 2.35 -9.81 -0.22
N THR A 111 3.52 -10.37 -0.52
CA THR A 111 3.97 -11.64 0.10
C THR A 111 4.22 -11.47 1.60
N ALA A 112 4.79 -10.34 2.02
CA ALA A 112 5.08 -10.07 3.42
C ALA A 112 3.83 -9.93 4.30
N ARG A 113 2.68 -9.55 3.71
CA ARG A 113 1.43 -9.37 4.44
C ARG A 113 0.92 -10.66 5.09
N ASN A 114 1.01 -11.79 4.38
CA ASN A 114 0.45 -13.08 4.81
C ASN A 114 1.47 -14.23 4.85
N GLY A 115 2.67 -14.02 4.31
CA GLY A 115 3.70 -15.04 4.16
C GLY A 115 4.45 -15.33 5.46
N SER A 116 4.90 -16.57 5.62
CA SER A 116 5.88 -16.88 6.66
C SER A 116 7.21 -16.18 6.36
N ARG A 117 8.08 -16.07 7.37
CA ARG A 117 9.45 -15.56 7.18
C ARG A 117 10.19 -16.26 6.03
N ASN A 118 9.97 -17.55 5.83
CA ASN A 118 10.61 -18.30 4.74
C ASN A 118 10.04 -17.92 3.38
N ASP A 119 8.72 -17.70 3.29
CA ASP A 119 8.06 -17.27 2.05
C ASP A 119 8.55 -15.87 1.64
N ILE A 120 8.70 -14.98 2.63
CA ILE A 120 9.24 -13.63 2.43
C ILE A 120 10.67 -13.70 1.89
N LEU A 121 11.54 -14.46 2.54
CA LEU A 121 12.94 -14.58 2.12
C LEU A 121 13.09 -15.21 0.73
N ASP A 122 12.26 -16.21 0.38
CA ASP A 122 12.25 -16.82 -0.96
C ASP A 122 11.75 -15.81 -2.01
N ALA A 123 10.67 -15.08 -1.73
CA ALA A 123 10.15 -14.05 -2.62
C ALA A 123 11.17 -12.94 -2.86
N GLU A 124 11.74 -12.37 -1.80
CA GLU A 124 12.81 -11.35 -1.89
C GLU A 124 14.01 -11.85 -2.69
N SER A 125 14.48 -13.09 -2.42
CA SER A 125 15.61 -13.69 -3.14
C SER A 125 15.32 -13.85 -4.63
N ARG A 126 14.13 -14.37 -4.99
CA ARG A 126 13.72 -14.53 -6.39
C ARG A 126 13.59 -13.20 -7.10
N SER A 127 13.02 -12.20 -6.43
CA SER A 127 12.89 -10.83 -6.97
C SER A 127 14.28 -10.23 -7.21
N PHE A 128 15.21 -10.38 -6.27
CA PHE A 128 16.59 -9.94 -6.42
C PHE A 128 17.31 -10.55 -7.63
N TYR A 129 17.23 -11.88 -7.80
CA TYR A 129 17.85 -12.55 -8.96
C TYR A 129 17.21 -12.12 -10.29
N ARG A 130 15.89 -11.92 -10.30
CA ARG A 130 15.16 -11.41 -11.47
C ARG A 130 15.61 -10.00 -11.85
N LEU A 131 15.81 -9.12 -10.87
CA LEU A 131 16.33 -7.77 -11.06
C LEU A 131 17.77 -7.78 -11.60
N ILE A 132 18.68 -8.58 -11.02
CA ILE A 132 20.06 -8.72 -11.53
C ILE A 132 20.08 -9.17 -12.98
N LYS A 133 19.30 -10.19 -13.32
CA LYS A 133 19.25 -10.74 -14.70
C LYS A 133 18.85 -9.67 -15.73
N GLN A 134 18.02 -8.71 -15.34
CA GLN A 134 17.62 -7.61 -16.21
C GLN A 134 18.77 -6.60 -16.39
N ILE A 135 19.51 -6.30 -15.32
CA ILE A 135 20.69 -5.42 -15.38
C ILE A 135 21.77 -6.05 -16.29
N SER A 136 22.04 -7.34 -16.15
CA SER A 136 23.05 -8.04 -16.97
C SER A 136 22.69 -8.19 -18.45
N ARG A 137 21.47 -7.80 -18.86
CA ARG A 137 20.99 -7.85 -20.24
C ARG A 137 20.96 -6.48 -20.92
N ARG A 138 21.33 -5.41 -20.20
CA ARG A 138 21.56 -4.06 -20.75
C ARG A 138 23.04 -3.89 -21.06
#